data_AF-A0A0C3DIV5-F1
#
_entry.id   AF-A0A0C3DIV5-F1
#
_cell.length_a   1.000
_cell.length_b   1.000
_cell.length_c   1.000
_cell.angle_alpha   90.00
_cell.angle_beta   90.00
_cell.angle_gamma   90.00
#
_symmetry.space_group_name_H-M   'P 1'
#
loop_
_entity.id
_entity.type
_entity.pdbx_description
1 polymer ?
#
loop_
_entity_poly.entity_id
_entity_poly.type
_entity_poly.pdbx_seq_one_letter_code
_entity_poly.pdbx_strand_id
1 'polypeptide(L)'
;MSNSPTCQLTDGNYNILTDSGEYLGISNNSLAVNNYPTLFYVKQVQKPPKCTYQITVYGPYNFIQDKGGNVTVGSYNQQWVITQDGDVYNVGLQNDPKNVWTDHGGSPGPGRRIFIDNLDSSGSINQQFKFRQL
;
A
#
# COMPACT_ATOMS: atom_id res chain seq x y z
N MET A 1 22.73 9.28 -20.29
CA MET A 1 22.92 8.83 -18.89
C MET A 1 21.81 7.85 -18.59
N SER A 2 22.11 6.57 -18.36
CA SER A 2 21.08 5.61 -17.93
C SER A 2 20.78 5.89 -16.46
N ASN A 3 19.58 6.38 -16.15
CA ASN A 3 19.12 6.42 -14.77
C ASN A 3 19.04 4.96 -14.30
N SER A 4 19.95 4.57 -13.41
CA SER A 4 19.83 3.30 -12.71
C SER A 4 18.48 3.27 -12.02
N PRO A 5 17.67 2.20 -12.18
CA PRO A 5 16.38 2.14 -11.51
C PRO A 5 16.61 2.25 -10.01
N THR A 6 16.02 3.25 -9.37
CA THR A 6 16.03 3.44 -7.92
C THR A 6 14.72 2.95 -7.33
N CYS A 7 14.78 2.42 -6.11
CA CYS A 7 13.56 2.13 -5.36
C CYS A 7 12.93 3.44 -4.89
N GLN A 8 11.61 3.54 -5.06
CA GLN A 8 10.87 4.80 -4.95
C GLN A 8 10.63 5.24 -3.51
N LEU A 9 10.56 4.29 -2.58
CA LEU A 9 10.40 4.59 -1.16
C LEU A 9 11.66 4.19 -0.40
N THR A 10 11.96 4.95 0.66
CA THR A 10 13.02 4.63 1.63
C THR A 10 12.43 4.01 2.88
N ASP A 11 13.25 3.27 3.63
CA ASP A 11 12.85 2.75 4.93
C ASP A 11 12.41 3.88 5.86
N GLY A 12 11.27 3.73 6.52
CA GLY A 12 10.79 4.74 7.44
C GLY A 12 9.31 4.64 7.77
N ASN A 13 8.86 5.64 8.52
CA ASN A 13 7.47 5.80 8.91
C ASN A 13 6.72 6.65 7.89
N TYR A 14 5.52 6.22 7.55
CA TYR A 14 4.65 6.87 6.58
C TYR A 14 3.22 6.93 7.07
N ASN A 15 2.53 8.00 6.68
CA ASN A 15 1.09 7.97 6.53
C ASN A 15 0.78 7.56 5.09
N ILE A 16 -0.19 6.66 4.92
CA ILE A 16 -0.69 6.28 3.61
C ILE A 16 -2.07 6.91 3.43
N LEU A 17 -2.30 7.52 2.28
CA LEU A 17 -3.54 8.20 1.94
C LEU A 17 -4.06 7.69 0.60
N THR A 18 -5.36 7.79 0.37
CA THR A 18 -5.93 7.75 -0.99
C THR A 18 -5.40 8.93 -1.81
N ASP A 19 -5.54 8.89 -3.14
CA ASP A 19 -5.21 10.07 -3.95
C ASP A 19 -6.03 11.32 -3.56
N SER A 20 -7.29 11.15 -3.16
CA SER A 20 -8.15 12.23 -2.62
C SER A 20 -7.66 12.81 -1.29
N GLY A 21 -6.65 12.21 -0.64
CA GLY A 21 -6.05 12.69 0.60
C GLY A 21 -6.71 12.17 1.87
N GLU A 22 -7.51 11.12 1.79
CA GLU A 22 -8.12 10.46 2.95
C GLU A 22 -7.15 9.47 3.57
N TYR A 23 -7.06 9.44 4.91
CA TYR A 23 -6.11 8.54 5.58
C TYR A 23 -6.58 7.09 5.58
N LEU A 24 -5.62 6.21 5.28
CA LEU A 24 -5.73 4.79 5.54
C LEU A 24 -5.39 4.50 7.00
N GLY A 25 -6.08 3.51 7.54
CA GLY A 25 -5.84 2.99 8.88
C GLY A 25 -6.38 1.57 9.02
N ILE A 26 -6.40 1.07 10.26
CA ILE A 26 -6.85 -0.29 10.56
C ILE A 26 -8.24 -0.26 11.16
N SER A 27 -9.15 -1.06 10.62
CA SER A 27 -10.50 -1.27 11.15
C SER A 27 -10.88 -2.74 11.09
N ASN A 28 -11.20 -3.35 12.24
CA ASN A 28 -11.50 -4.78 12.35
C ASN A 28 -10.46 -5.67 11.64
N ASN A 29 -9.18 -5.40 11.90
CA ASN A 29 -8.01 -6.03 11.26
C ASN A 29 -7.90 -5.88 9.73
N SER A 30 -8.76 -5.07 9.10
CA SER A 30 -8.66 -4.74 7.67
C SER A 30 -8.01 -3.37 7.51
N LEU A 31 -7.25 -3.20 6.43
CA LEU A 31 -6.84 -1.88 5.97
C LEU A 31 -8.08 -1.19 5.39
N ALA A 32 -8.37 0.02 5.84
CA ALA A 32 -9.56 0.75 5.45
C ALA A 32 -9.31 2.25 5.43
N VAL A 33 -10.09 2.98 4.64
CA VAL A 33 -10.15 4.43 4.72
C VAL A 33 -10.94 4.80 5.96
N ASN A 34 -10.29 5.40 6.96
CA ASN A 34 -10.94 5.76 8.23
C ASN A 34 -10.71 7.22 8.65
N ASN A 35 -9.97 8.01 7.86
CA ASN A 35 -9.65 9.42 8.10
C ASN A 35 -8.87 9.71 9.39
N TYR A 36 -8.29 8.70 10.01
CA TYR A 36 -7.36 8.87 11.13
C TYR A 36 -5.94 8.55 10.69
N PRO A 37 -4.98 9.48 10.92
CA PRO A 37 -3.56 9.22 10.72
C PRO A 37 -3.13 7.91 11.39
N THR A 38 -2.72 6.93 10.59
CA THR A 38 -2.15 5.67 11.08
C THR A 38 -0.70 5.59 10.64
N LEU A 39 0.18 5.23 11.58
CA LEU A 39 1.61 5.12 11.33
C LEU A 39 1.94 3.74 10.75
N PHE A 40 2.42 3.72 9.52
CA PHE A 40 2.92 2.52 8.87
C PHE A 40 4.43 2.58 8.75
N TYR A 41 5.11 1.49 9.07
CA TYR A 41 6.54 1.37 8.79
C TYR A 41 6.72 0.64 7.45
N VAL A 42 7.37 1.30 6.49
CA VAL A 42 7.72 0.73 5.20
C VAL A 42 9.19 0.33 5.25
N LYS A 43 9.49 -0.91 4.88
CA LYS A 43 10.85 -1.44 4.82
C LYS A 43 11.13 -2.03 3.46
N GLN A 44 12.19 -1.56 2.82
CA GLN A 44 12.69 -2.13 1.59
C GLN A 44 13.31 -3.51 1.86
N VAL A 45 12.92 -4.50 1.06
CA VAL A 45 13.40 -5.89 1.17
C VAL A 45 14.32 -6.24 0.01
N GLN A 46 13.89 -5.97 -1.23
CA GLN A 46 14.70 -6.19 -2.42
C GLN A 46 15.12 -4.86 -3.06
N LYS A 47 16.35 -4.84 -3.57
CA LYS A 47 16.95 -3.72 -4.29
C LYS A 47 16.68 -3.85 -5.80
N PRO A 48 16.95 -2.80 -6.60
CA PRO A 48 16.74 -2.85 -8.05
C PRO A 48 17.39 -4.08 -8.68
N PRO A 49 16.82 -4.65 -9.76
CA PRO A 49 15.75 -4.07 -10.59
C PRO A 49 14.31 -4.34 -10.09
N LYS A 50 14.12 -5.18 -9.06
CA LYS A 50 12.79 -5.50 -8.51
C LYS A 50 12.68 -5.04 -7.07
N CYS A 51 12.26 -3.79 -6.89
CA CYS A 51 12.06 -3.23 -5.55
C CYS A 51 10.82 -3.84 -4.89
N THR A 52 11.00 -4.47 -3.74
CA THR A 52 9.90 -4.99 -2.92
C THR A 52 9.98 -4.45 -1.50
N TYR A 53 8.82 -4.35 -0.86
CA TYR A 53 8.68 -3.72 0.44
C TYR A 53 7.82 -4.56 1.38
N GLN A 54 8.14 -4.50 2.66
CA GLN A 54 7.26 -4.86 3.76
C GLN A 54 6.57 -3.60 4.26
N ILE A 55 5.32 -3.74 4.67
CA ILE A 55 4.57 -2.68 5.34
C ILE A 55 4.07 -3.27 6.66
N THR A 56 4.37 -2.63 7.78
CA THR A 56 3.89 -3.05 9.10
C THR A 56 3.18 -1.92 9.84
N VAL A 57 2.34 -2.27 10.81
CA VAL A 57 1.55 -1.33 11.62
C VAL A 57 1.52 -1.78 13.09
N TYR A 58 1.59 -0.86 14.05
CA TYR A 58 1.57 -1.21 15.49
C TYR A 58 2.71 -2.17 15.93
N GLY A 59 3.87 -2.10 15.27
CA GLY A 59 5.05 -2.91 15.58
C GLY A 59 5.59 -3.70 14.38
N PRO A 60 6.71 -4.42 14.56
CA PRO A 60 7.44 -5.05 13.45
C PRO A 60 6.89 -6.41 12.98
N TYR A 61 5.88 -6.95 13.66
CA TYR A 61 5.33 -8.31 13.39
C TYR A 61 3.89 -8.31 12.87
N ASN A 62 3.33 -7.13 12.67
CA ASN A 62 1.96 -6.91 12.21
C ASN A 62 2.01 -6.42 10.76
N PHE A 63 2.08 -7.37 9.84
CA PHE A 63 2.26 -7.11 8.42
C PHE A 63 0.93 -6.77 7.76
N ILE A 64 0.97 -5.77 6.88
CA ILE A 64 -0.10 -5.56 5.90
C ILE A 64 0.02 -6.64 4.84
N GLN A 65 -1.03 -7.44 4.69
CA GLN A 65 -1.05 -8.66 3.90
C GLN A 65 -2.37 -8.83 3.14
N ASP A 66 -2.33 -9.54 2.02
CA ASP A 66 -3.54 -10.05 1.39
C ASP A 66 -4.05 -11.28 2.16
N LYS A 67 -5.36 -11.31 2.41
CA LYS A 67 -6.06 -12.49 2.93
C LYS A 67 -7.36 -12.68 2.14
N GLY A 68 -7.26 -13.43 1.05
CA GLY A 68 -8.41 -13.79 0.22
C GLY A 68 -9.01 -12.59 -0.52
N GLY A 69 -8.17 -11.69 -1.02
CA GLY A 69 -8.57 -10.48 -1.74
C GLY A 69 -8.82 -9.26 -0.86
N ASN A 70 -8.79 -9.40 0.47
CA ASN A 70 -8.90 -8.28 1.41
C ASN A 70 -7.53 -7.94 2.00
N VAL A 71 -7.18 -6.66 2.03
CA VAL A 71 -5.93 -6.19 2.64
C VAL A 71 -6.13 -6.08 4.15
N THR A 72 -5.34 -6.83 4.91
CA THR A 72 -5.53 -7.02 6.35
C THR A 72 -4.22 -6.92 7.12
N VAL A 73 -4.31 -6.86 8.44
CA VAL A 73 -3.16 -7.01 9.34
C VAL A 73 -3.05 -8.48 9.74
N GLY A 74 -1.85 -9.04 9.65
CA GLY A 74 -1.57 -10.40 10.12
C GLY A 74 -0.08 -10.67 10.33
N SER A 75 0.27 -11.94 10.46
CA SER A 75 1.63 -12.41 10.75
C SER A 75 2.38 -12.92 9.53
N TYR A 76 1.72 -13.00 8.36
CA TYR A 76 2.37 -13.41 7.13
C TYR A 76 3.20 -12.25 6.60
N ASN A 77 4.50 -12.50 6.42
CA ASN A 77 5.46 -11.52 5.93
C ASN A 77 5.29 -11.28 4.41
N GLN A 78 4.17 -10.65 4.05
CA GLN A 78 3.83 -10.28 2.69
C GLN A 78 4.79 -9.19 2.19
N GLN A 79 5.25 -9.36 0.95
CA GLN A 79 5.98 -8.32 0.23
C GLN A 79 5.12 -7.72 -0.87
N TRP A 80 5.29 -6.43 -1.07
CA TRP A 80 4.58 -5.63 -2.06
C TRP A 80 5.56 -5.04 -3.07
N VAL A 81 5.14 -4.94 -4.33
CA VAL A 81 5.78 -4.10 -5.34
C VAL A 81 5.07 -2.76 -5.30
N ILE A 82 5.82 -1.69 -4.99
CA ILE A 82 5.31 -0.33 -4.96
C ILE A 82 5.89 0.43 -6.13
N THR A 83 5.02 0.88 -7.03
CA THR A 83 5.40 1.58 -8.27
C THR A 83 4.87 3.00 -8.21
N GLN A 84 5.72 3.97 -8.52
CA GLN A 84 5.37 5.39 -8.52
C GLN A 84 4.90 5.84 -9.90
N ASP A 85 3.84 6.64 -9.93
CA ASP A 85 3.35 7.37 -11.09
C ASP A 85 3.05 8.81 -10.66
N GLY A 86 3.89 9.76 -11.08
CA GLY A 86 3.85 11.13 -10.56
C GLY A 86 4.03 11.18 -9.03
N ASP A 87 3.04 11.74 -8.33
CA ASP A 87 3.02 11.89 -6.87
C ASP A 87 2.27 10.77 -6.14
N VAL A 88 1.78 9.77 -6.88
CA VAL A 88 1.02 8.64 -6.34
C VAL A 88 1.73 7.32 -6.61
N TYR A 89 1.26 6.28 -5.93
CA TYR A 89 1.83 4.96 -5.94
C TYR A 89 0.73 3.91 -6.08
N ASN A 90 1.01 2.86 -6.86
CA ASN A 90 0.25 1.61 -6.83
C ASN A 90 0.97 0.59 -5.93
N VAL A 91 0.21 -0.25 -5.25
CA VAL A 91 0.74 -1.27 -4.33
C VAL A 91 0.27 -2.65 -4.80
N GLY A 92 1.14 -3.40 -5.47
CA GLY A 92 0.86 -4.70 -6.05
C GLY A 92 1.48 -5.88 -5.30
N LEU A 93 0.92 -7.08 -5.46
CA LEU A 93 1.51 -8.30 -4.91
C LEU A 93 2.88 -8.59 -5.54
N GLN A 94 3.85 -9.09 -4.76
CA GLN A 94 5.20 -9.40 -5.27
C GLN A 94 5.21 -10.41 -6.43
N ASN A 95 4.34 -11.42 -6.36
CA ASN A 95 4.30 -12.52 -7.32
C ASN A 95 3.42 -12.21 -8.53
N ASP A 96 2.45 -11.30 -8.38
CA ASP A 96 1.60 -10.82 -9.46
C ASP A 96 1.31 -9.32 -9.27
N PRO A 97 2.22 -8.43 -9.73
CA PRO A 97 2.09 -6.99 -9.53
C PRO A 97 0.90 -6.36 -10.25
N LYS A 98 0.20 -7.13 -11.10
CA LYS A 98 -1.07 -6.69 -11.68
C LYS A 98 -2.21 -6.76 -10.67
N ASN A 99 -2.08 -7.46 -9.55
CA ASN A 99 -3.10 -7.49 -8.51
C ASN A 99 -2.70 -6.48 -7.41
N VAL A 100 -3.43 -5.36 -7.36
CA VAL A 100 -3.08 -4.15 -6.61
C VAL A 100 -4.14 -3.77 -5.58
N TRP A 101 -3.72 -3.01 -4.58
CA TRP A 101 -4.62 -2.35 -3.64
C TRP A 101 -5.62 -1.49 -4.40
N THR A 102 -6.88 -1.62 -4.03
CA THR A 102 -8.00 -0.91 -4.63
C THR A 102 -8.97 -0.46 -3.54
N ASP A 103 -9.30 0.81 -3.57
CA ASP A 103 -10.34 1.43 -2.77
C ASP A 103 -11.64 1.52 -3.59
N HIS A 104 -12.64 0.70 -3.28
CA HIS A 104 -13.93 0.75 -3.98
C HIS A 104 -14.79 1.97 -3.65
N GLY A 105 -14.30 2.87 -2.80
CA GLY A 105 -15.01 4.08 -2.39
C GLY A 105 -16.06 3.81 -1.32
N GLY A 106 -16.95 4.79 -1.13
CA GLY A 106 -17.97 4.78 -0.08
C GLY A 106 -17.60 5.67 1.11
N SER A 107 -18.40 5.59 2.17
CA SER A 107 -18.16 6.38 3.37
C SER A 107 -16.94 5.88 4.15
N PRO A 108 -16.05 6.77 4.60
CA PRO A 108 -14.96 6.40 5.50
C PRO A 108 -15.44 5.63 6.72
N GLY A 109 -14.71 4.58 7.10
CA GLY A 109 -15.05 3.71 8.21
C GLY A 109 -14.82 2.23 7.90
N PRO A 110 -15.29 1.31 8.77
CA PRO A 110 -15.06 -0.14 8.66
C PRO A 110 -15.59 -0.78 7.36
N GLY A 111 -16.46 -0.07 6.63
CA GLY A 111 -17.06 -0.51 5.37
C GLY A 111 -16.20 -0.20 4.14
N ARG A 112 -15.35 0.84 4.15
CA ARG A 112 -14.49 1.21 3.03
C ARG A 112 -13.12 0.56 3.17
N ARG A 113 -13.08 -0.75 2.94
CA ARG A 113 -11.87 -1.57 3.03
C ARG A 113 -11.09 -1.51 1.73
N ILE A 114 -9.80 -1.78 1.83
CA ILE A 114 -8.92 -1.93 0.68
C ILE A 114 -8.89 -3.41 0.26
N PHE A 115 -9.15 -3.63 -1.02
CA PHE A 115 -9.17 -4.94 -1.65
C PHE A 115 -8.01 -5.10 -2.63
N ILE A 116 -7.83 -6.32 -3.11
CA ILE A 116 -6.91 -6.66 -4.19
C ILE A 116 -7.71 -6.89 -5.47
N ASP A 117 -7.48 -6.07 -6.48
CA ASP A 117 -8.06 -6.22 -7.82
C ASP A 117 -7.00 -6.11 -8.91
N ASN A 118 -7.37 -6.45 -10.13
CA ASN A 118 -6.49 -6.23 -11.27
C ASN A 118 -6.26 -4.73 -11.51
N LEU A 119 -5.01 -4.37 -11.80
CA LEU A 119 -4.57 -3.02 -12.11
C LEU A 119 -5.25 -2.58 -13.40
N ASP A 120 -6.02 -1.52 -13.28
CA ASP A 120 -6.68 -0.91 -14.42
C ASP A 120 -5.65 -0.23 -15.33
N SER A 121 -5.72 -0.56 -16.62
CA SER A 121 -4.98 0.11 -17.69
C SER A 121 -5.18 1.63 -17.78
N SER A 122 -6.26 2.17 -17.19
CA SER A 122 -6.61 3.59 -17.23
C SER A 122 -6.01 4.41 -16.09
N GLY A 123 -5.31 3.79 -15.14
CA GLY A 123 -4.72 4.49 -14.00
C GLY A 123 -5.79 5.01 -13.03
N SER A 124 -6.73 4.15 -12.66
CA SER A 124 -7.85 4.49 -11.77
C SER A 124 -7.38 5.13 -10.46
N ILE A 125 -7.95 6.29 -10.13
CA ILE A 125 -7.70 7.02 -8.88
C ILE A 125 -7.92 6.17 -7.61
N ASN A 126 -8.78 5.15 -7.72
CA ASN A 126 -9.07 4.19 -6.65
C ASN A 126 -7.93 3.21 -6.37
N GLN A 127 -6.94 3.13 -7.26
CA GLN A 127 -5.76 2.27 -7.12
C GLN A 127 -4.49 3.08 -6.84
N GLN A 128 -4.64 4.40 -6.67
CA GLN A 128 -3.57 5.35 -6.46
C GLN A 128 -3.55 5.83 -5.00
N PHE A 129 -2.37 5.72 -4.39
CA PHE A 129 -2.17 6.06 -2.99
C PHE A 129 -0.98 7.01 -2.82
N LYS A 130 -1.03 7.86 -1.81
CA LYS A 130 0.06 8.77 -1.44
C LYS A 130 0.78 8.22 -0.22
N PHE A 131 2.11 8.19 -0.28
CA PHE A 131 2.97 7.84 0.84
C PHE A 131 3.64 9.10 1.35
N ARG A 132 3.21 9.60 2.52
CA ARG A 132 3.80 10.77 3.15
C ARG A 132 4.76 10.33 4.25
N GLN A 133 6.06 10.51 4.00
CA GLN A 133 7.10 10.21 4.99
C GLN A 133 7.02 11.18 6.18
N LEU A 134 7.37 10.68 7.37
CA LEU A 134 7.42 11.44 8.63
C LEU A 134 8.84 11.54 9.20
#